data_AF-A0A5M6IBM7-F1
#
_entry.id   AF-A0A5M6IBM7-F1
#
_cell.length_a   1.000
_cell.length_b   1.000
_cell.length_c   1.000
_cell.angle_alpha   90.00
_cell.angle_beta   90.00
_cell.angle_gamma   90.00
#
_symmetry.space_group_name_H-M   'P 1'
#
loop_
_entity.id
_entity.type
_entity.pdbx_description
1 polymer ?
#
loop_
_entity_poly.entity_id
_entity_poly.type
_entity_poly.pdbx_seq_one_letter_code
_entity_poly.pdbx_strand_id
1 'polypeptide(L)' 'MARACARLFAHDDGRRLRAHLHALTLARHLGPDASDAALRHLEGQRALVAHLDRLIDEGRGSPAL' A
#
# COMPACT_ATOMS: atom_id res chain seq x y z
N MET A 1 1.12 -7.96 13.11
CA MET A 1 0.48 -7.05 12.13
C MET A 1 0.07 -7.78 10.85
N ALA A 2 0.91 -8.59 10.22
CA ALA A 2 0.59 -9.34 8.99
C ALA A 2 -0.80 -10.01 8.96
N ARG A 3 -1.15 -10.84 9.97
CA ARG A 3 -2.49 -11.46 10.06
C ARG A 3 -3.65 -10.46 10.13
N ALA A 4 -3.47 -9.33 10.81
CA ALA A 4 -4.49 -8.29 10.89
C ALA A 4 -4.68 -7.60 9.53
N CYS A 5 -3.59 -7.30 8.82
CA CYS A 5 -3.63 -6.78 7.46
C CYS A 5 -4.30 -7.80 6.52
N ALA A 6 -3.87 -9.06 6.51
CA ALA A 6 -4.46 -10.09 5.67
C ALA A 6 -5.97 -10.23 5.88
N ARG A 7 -6.43 -10.26 7.15
CA ARG A 7 -7.86 -10.32 7.48
C ARG A 7 -8.61 -9.07 7.02
N LEU A 8 -8.11 -7.88 7.35
CA LEU A 8 -8.76 -6.62 6.96
C LEU A 8 -8.91 -6.50 5.43
N PHE A 9 -7.83 -6.80 4.70
CA PHE A 9 -7.76 -6.67 3.24
C PHE A 9 -8.34 -7.89 2.48
N ALA A 10 -8.87 -8.89 3.18
CA ALA A 10 -9.64 -9.97 2.55
C ALA A 10 -11.07 -9.52 2.20
N HIS A 11 -11.63 -8.56 2.93
CA HIS A 11 -13.00 -8.06 2.73
C HIS A 11 -13.08 -6.92 1.71
N ASP A 12 -14.29 -6.65 1.21
CA ASP A 12 -14.56 -5.70 0.11
C ASP A 12 -14.00 -4.30 0.38
N ASP A 13 -14.29 -3.74 1.56
CA ASP A 13 -13.81 -2.39 1.92
C ASP A 13 -12.29 -2.34 2.07
N GLY A 14 -11.67 -3.42 2.55
CA GLY A 14 -10.22 -3.55 2.57
C GLY A 14 -9.65 -3.53 1.15
N ARG A 15 -10.22 -4.30 0.22
CA ARG A 15 -9.78 -4.29 -1.19
C ARG A 15 -9.96 -2.92 -1.84
N ARG A 16 -11.06 -2.21 -1.55
CA ARG A 16 -11.30 -0.83 -2.02
C ARG A 16 -10.27 0.15 -1.46
N LEU A 17 -9.98 0.07 -0.17
CA LEU A 17 -8.95 0.91 0.46
C LEU A 17 -7.57 0.65 -0.15
N ARG A 18 -7.20 -0.61 -0.37
CA ARG A 18 -5.93 -0.97 -1.03
C ARG A 18 -5.83 -0.37 -2.43
N ALA A 19 -6.88 -0.51 -3.23
CA ALA A 19 -6.95 0.06 -4.57
C ALA A 19 -6.85 1.59 -4.54
N HIS A 20 -7.52 2.24 -3.58
CA HIS A 20 -7.43 3.69 -3.39
C HIS A 20 -6.01 4.15 -3.03
N LEU A 21 -5.33 3.45 -2.12
CA LEU A 21 -3.94 3.74 -1.76
C LEU A 21 -2.99 3.57 -2.95
N HIS A 22 -3.17 2.51 -3.74
CA HIS A 22 -2.42 2.30 -4.99
C HIS A 22 -2.64 3.44 -5.98
N ALA A 23 -3.88 3.91 -6.14
CA ALA A 23 -4.20 5.03 -7.02
C ALA A 23 -3.54 6.34 -6.57
N LEU A 24 -3.51 6.62 -5.27
CA LEU A 24 -2.89 7.82 -4.71
C LEU A 24 -1.36 7.84 -4.79
N THR A 25 -0.72 6.67 -4.92
CA THR A 25 0.74 6.53 -4.73
C THR A 25 1.43 5.92 -5.95
N LEU A 26 1.15 4.66 -6.26
CA LEU A 26 1.83 3.89 -7.31
C LEU A 26 1.42 4.33 -8.71
N ALA A 27 0.12 4.57 -8.92
CA ALA A 27 -0.40 5.06 -10.21
C ALA A 27 -0.32 6.59 -10.36
N ARG A 28 0.10 7.30 -9.31
CA ARG A 28 0.23 8.75 -9.33
C ARG A 28 1.53 9.15 -10.03
N HIS A 29 1.38 10.00 -11.04
CA HIS A 29 2.49 10.61 -11.76
C HIS A 29 2.59 12.09 -11.37
N LEU A 30 3.82 12.58 -11.24
CA LEU A 30 4.09 14.01 -11.07
C LEU A 30 4.63 14.55 -12.40
N GLY A 31 4.28 15.81 -12.70
CA GLY A 31 4.78 16.49 -13.89
C GLY A 31 6.29 16.77 -13.82
N PRO A 32 6.90 17.16 -14.94
CA PRO A 32 8.34 17.41 -15.03
C PRO A 32 8.82 18.53 -14.08
N ASP A 33 7.95 19.49 -13.75
CA ASP A 33 8.26 20.61 -12.87
C ASP A 33 8.05 20.30 -11.37
N ALA A 34 7.84 19.03 -11.02
CA ALA A 34 7.64 18.64 -9.63
C ALA A 34 8.93 18.82 -8.80
N SER A 35 8.79 19.37 -7.60
CA SER A 35 9.94 19.56 -6.71
C SER A 35 10.49 18.23 -6.17
N ASP A 36 11.78 18.21 -5.86
CA ASP A 36 12.44 17.07 -5.19
C ASP A 36 11.75 16.68 -3.87
N ALA A 37 11.18 17.66 -3.16
CA ALA A 37 10.44 17.40 -1.93
C ALA A 37 9.14 16.63 -2.21
N ALA A 38 8.41 16.99 -3.28
CA ALA A 38 7.20 16.29 -3.69
C ALA A 38 7.51 14.86 -4.18
N LEU A 39 8.59 14.70 -4.95
CA LEU A 39 9.06 13.39 -5.42
C LEU A 39 9.43 12.48 -4.25
N ARG A 40 10.24 12.95 -3.30
CA ARG A 40 10.63 12.18 -2.10
C ARG A 40 9.44 11.85 -1.21
N HIS A 41 8.50 12.79 -1.07
CA HIS A 41 7.29 12.54 -0.30
C HIS A 41 6.44 11.43 -0.93
N LEU A 42 6.22 11.48 -2.25
CA LEU A 42 5.50 10.44 -2.97
C LEU A 42 6.21 9.08 -2.86
N GLU A 43 7.54 9.06 -2.95
CA GLU A 43 8.32 7.83 -2.80
C GLU A 43 8.19 7.24 -1.39
N GLY A 44 8.20 8.07 -0.35
CA GLY A 44 7.92 7.63 1.01
C GLY A 44 6.52 6.99 1.17
N GLN A 45 5.51 7.57 0.50
CA GLN A 45 4.17 6.99 0.48
C GLN A 45 4.14 5.64 -0.25
N ARG A 46 4.84 5.51 -1.39
CA ARG A 46 4.94 4.25 -2.14
C ARG A 46 5.63 3.15 -1.33
N ALA A 47 6.71 3.48 -0.63
CA ALA A 47 7.39 2.55 0.26
C ALA A 47 6.47 2.03 1.38
N LEU A 48 5.64 2.90 1.96
CA LEU A 48 4.65 2.52 2.97
C LEU A 48 3.58 1.58 2.40
N VAL A 49 3.03 1.89 1.22
CA VAL A 49 2.01 1.05 0.56
C VAL A 49 2.59 -0.32 0.20
N ALA A 50 3.82 -0.37 -0.33
CA ALA A 50 4.51 -1.63 -0.62
C ALA A 50 4.77 -2.45 0.65
N HIS A 51 5.07 -1.80 1.78
CA HIS A 51 5.21 -2.50 3.06
C HIS A 51 3.88 -3.11 3.53
N LEU A 52 2.75 -2.43 3.33
CA LEU A 52 1.43 -2.98 3.62
C LEU A 52 1.10 -4.18 2.72
N ASP A 53 1.42 -4.09 1.43
CA ASP A 53 1.25 -5.21 0.49
C ASP A 53 2.03 -6.45 0.96
N ARG A 54 3.28 -6.26 1.38
CA ARG A 54 4.11 -7.33 1.95
C ARG A 54 3.47 -7.95 3.20
N LEU A 55 2.95 -7.14 4.12
CA LEU A 55 2.27 -7.63 5.34
C LEU A 55 0.99 -8.42 5.00
N ILE A 56 0.25 -8.02 3.96
CA ILE A 56 -0.95 -8.73 3.50
C ILE A 56 -0.55 -10.11 2.98
N ASP A 57 0.46 -10.19 2.11
CA ASP A 57 0.88 -11.44 1.50
C ASP A 57 1.50 -12.40 2.53
N GLU A 58 2.35 -11.89 3.43
CA GLU A 58 2.87 -12.64 4.59
C GLU A 58 1.74 -13.22 5.46
N GLY A 59 0.70 -12.41 5.71
CA GLY A 59 -0.41 -12.81 6.55
C GLY A 59 -1.33 -13.85 5.91
N ARG A 60 -1.34 -13.96 4.57
CA ARG A 60 -2.07 -14.99 3.81
C ARG A 60 -1.35 -16.33 3.77
N GLY A 61 -0.02 -16.32 3.77
CA GLY A 61 0.80 -17.54 3.78
C GLY A 61 1.02 -18.17 5.16
N SER A 62 0.68 -17.46 6.24
CA SER A 62 0.87 -17.96 7.60
C SER A 62 -0.36 -18.76 8.08
N PRO A 63 -0.22 -20.03 8.49
CA PRO A 63 -1.34 -20.77 9.09
C PRO A 63 -1.81 -20.09 10.38
N ALA A 64 -3.12 -20.10 10.62
CA ALA A 64 -3.70 -19.67 11.88
C ALA A 64 -3.30 -20.69 12.95
N LEU A 65 -2.47 -20.26 13.91
CA LEU A 65 -2.20 -21.01 15.14
C LEU A 65 -3.46 -21.04 16.02
#